data_AF-A0A6P1BTB3-F1
#
_entry.id   AF-A0A6P1BTB3-F1
#
_cell.length_a   1.000
_cell.length_b   1.000
_cell.length_c   1.000
_cell.angle_alpha   90.00
_cell.angle_beta   90.00
_cell.angle_gamma   90.00
#
_symmetry.space_group_name_H-M   'P 1'
#
loop_
_entity.id
_entity.type
_entity.pdbx_description
1 polymer ?
#
loop_
_entity_poly.entity_id
_entity_poly.type
_entity_poly.pdbx_seq_one_letter_code
_entity_poly.pdbx_strand_id
1 'polypeptide(L)'
;MTTSTIREWIVESINSIISGQPFTQADFDAQPLNGWEEIGPKPGIVIRSDREPAYFAWLALQWWVNDDDIRAKDFEYGEMRKRELQSFLERMER
;
A
#
# COMPACT_ATOMS: atom_id res chain seq x y z
N MET A 1 5.59 1.29 23.49
CA MET A 1 5.51 1.47 22.02
C MET A 1 5.85 0.13 21.41
N THR A 2 4.84 -0.61 20.96
CA THR A 2 5.05 -1.80 20.12
C THR A 2 5.54 -1.31 18.78
N THR A 3 6.73 -1.73 18.37
CA THR A 3 7.24 -1.50 17.02
C THR A 3 6.34 -2.25 16.03
N SER A 4 5.46 -1.55 15.33
CA SER A 4 4.71 -2.12 14.20
C SER A 4 5.67 -2.36 13.03
N THR A 5 5.54 -3.51 12.37
CA THR A 5 6.28 -3.82 11.14
C THR A 5 5.73 -3.00 9.96
N ILE A 6 6.54 -2.77 8.93
CA ILE A 6 6.08 -2.16 7.67
C ILE A 6 4.87 -2.91 7.08
N ARG A 7 4.82 -4.24 7.24
CA ARG A 7 3.71 -5.08 6.76
C ARG A 7 2.40 -4.74 7.48
N GLU A 8 2.41 -4.67 8.81
CA GLU A 8 1.24 -4.30 9.61
C GLU A 8 0.78 -2.88 9.25
N TRP A 9 1.72 -1.95 9.10
CA TRP A 9 1.42 -0.58 8.69
C TRP A 9 0.76 -0.51 7.30
N ILE A 10 1.23 -1.29 6.32
CA ILE A 10 0.60 -1.38 5.00
C ILE A 10 -0.85 -1.87 5.12
N VAL A 11 -1.09 -2.92 5.92
CA VAL A 11 -2.44 -3.48 6.15
C VAL A 11 -3.36 -2.42 6.77
N GLU A 12 -2.92 -1.75 7.81
CA GLU A 12 -3.68 -0.68 8.48
C GLU A 12 -3.98 0.49 7.51
N SER A 13 -3.00 0.89 6.71
CA SER A 13 -3.15 1.96 5.72
C SER A 13 -4.18 1.63 4.65
N ILE A 14 -4.15 0.41 4.11
CA ILE A 14 -5.13 -0.06 3.13
C ILE A 14 -6.55 -0.08 3.73
N ASN A 15 -6.70 -0.65 4.93
CA ASN A 15 -7.99 -0.71 5.62
C ASN A 15 -8.59 0.69 5.88
N SER A 16 -7.74 1.65 6.24
CA SER A 16 -8.14 3.06 6.42
C SER A 16 -8.71 3.63 5.13
N ILE A 17 -8.00 3.47 4.00
CA ILE A 17 -8.43 3.94 2.67
C ILE A 17 -9.76 3.31 2.24
N ILE A 18 -9.90 1.98 2.38
CA ILE A 18 -11.11 1.24 1.99
C ILE A 18 -12.31 1.71 2.82
N SER A 19 -12.09 2.01 4.10
CA SER A 19 -13.11 2.54 5.01
C SER A 19 -13.48 4.00 4.73
N GLY A 20 -12.88 4.63 3.71
CA GLY A 20 -13.16 6.01 3.30
C GLY A 20 -12.40 7.06 4.12
N GLN A 21 -11.44 6.65 4.96
CA GLN A 21 -10.60 7.61 5.66
C GLN A 21 -9.58 8.24 4.71
N PRO A 22 -9.18 9.51 4.94
CA PRO A 22 -8.09 10.11 4.21
C PRO A 22 -6.78 9.36 4.46
N PHE A 23 -5.98 9.25 3.41
CA PHE A 23 -4.58 8.83 3.47
C PHE A 23 -3.76 9.81 2.65
N THR A 24 -2.77 10.45 3.25
CA THR A 24 -2.03 11.58 2.71
C THR A 24 -0.55 11.25 2.54
N GLN A 25 0.19 12.10 1.82
CA GLN A 25 1.65 11.97 1.72
C GLN A 25 2.32 11.93 3.09
N ALA A 26 1.85 12.75 4.05
CA ALA A 26 2.39 12.77 5.40
C ALA A 26 2.18 11.44 6.14
N ASP A 27 1.05 10.77 5.91
CA ASP A 27 0.78 9.44 6.49
C ASP A 27 1.73 8.40 5.90
N PHE A 28 1.97 8.46 4.59
CA PHE A 28 2.91 7.58 3.89
C PHE A 28 4.35 7.79 4.35
N ASP A 29 4.79 9.04 4.50
CA ASP A 29 6.15 9.38 4.95
C ASP A 29 6.39 8.99 6.43
N ALA A 30 5.32 8.86 7.22
CA ALA A 30 5.36 8.44 8.63
C ALA A 30 5.43 6.91 8.83
N GLN A 31 5.57 6.13 7.75
CA GLN A 31 5.71 4.67 7.81
C GLN A 31 6.90 4.23 8.69
N PRO A 32 6.78 3.10 9.43
CA PRO A 32 7.88 2.58 10.22
C PRO A 32 9.02 2.08 9.31
N LEU A 33 10.25 2.52 9.59
CA LEU A 33 11.45 2.11 8.85
C LEU A 33 12.01 0.74 9.30
N ASN A 34 11.48 0.18 10.41
CA ASN A 34 11.91 -1.09 10.99
C ASN A 34 11.04 -2.26 10.51
N GLY A 35 11.63 -3.46 10.40
CA GLY A 35 10.95 -4.62 9.80
C GLY A 35 11.02 -4.64 8.27
N TRP A 36 11.90 -3.81 7.70
CA TRP A 36 12.25 -3.67 6.29
C TRP A 36 13.10 -4.87 5.81
N GLU A 37 12.57 -6.08 5.86
CA GLU A 37 13.09 -7.11 4.94
C GLU A 37 12.65 -6.72 3.52
N GLU A 38 13.45 -5.88 2.85
CA GLU A 38 13.49 -5.72 1.40
C GLU A 38 12.13 -5.48 0.69
N ILE A 39 11.42 -4.38 1.01
CA ILE A 39 10.40 -3.84 0.09
C ILE A 39 11.13 -3.13 -1.05
N GLY A 40 11.61 -3.93 -2.00
CA GLY A 40 12.37 -3.51 -3.17
C GLY A 40 12.74 -4.76 -3.95
N PRO A 41 12.89 -4.70 -5.29
CA PRO A 41 13.37 -5.84 -6.05
C PRO A 41 14.65 -6.37 -5.41
N LYS A 42 14.63 -7.60 -4.92
CA LYS A 42 15.89 -8.28 -4.64
C LYS A 42 16.64 -8.37 -5.98
N PRO A 43 17.88 -7.91 -6.08
CA PRO A 43 18.61 -7.99 -7.34
C PRO A 43 18.65 -9.45 -7.81
N GLY A 44 18.11 -9.71 -9.02
CA GLY A 44 18.08 -11.05 -9.61
C GLY A 44 16.79 -11.86 -9.38
N ILE A 45 15.79 -11.34 -8.67
CA ILE A 45 14.46 -11.96 -8.56
C ILE A 45 13.50 -11.31 -9.55
N VAL A 46 12.75 -12.13 -10.30
CA VAL A 46 11.61 -11.65 -11.09
C VAL A 46 10.53 -11.19 -10.10
N ILE A 47 10.36 -9.87 -9.96
CA ILE A 47 9.33 -9.27 -9.12
C ILE A 47 7.97 -9.67 -9.69
N ARG A 48 7.22 -10.48 -8.95
CA ARG A 48 5.85 -10.83 -9.33
C ARG A 48 4.91 -10.54 -8.16
N SER A 49 3.75 -9.98 -8.48
CA SER A 49 2.79 -9.51 -7.46
C SER A 49 2.13 -10.62 -6.65
N ASP A 50 2.25 -11.87 -7.08
CA ASP A 50 1.88 -13.06 -6.34
C ASP A 50 2.94 -13.48 -5.30
N ARG A 51 4.22 -13.11 -5.51
CA ARG A 51 5.33 -13.48 -4.61
C ARG A 51 5.70 -12.40 -3.61
N GLU A 52 5.44 -11.13 -3.94
CA GLU A 52 5.78 -9.99 -3.08
C GLU A 52 4.58 -9.03 -2.90
N PRO A 53 3.42 -9.51 -2.40
CA PRO A 53 2.21 -8.71 -2.34
C PRO A 53 2.35 -7.44 -1.49
N ALA A 54 3.16 -7.47 -0.42
CA ALA A 54 3.46 -6.30 0.40
C ALA A 54 4.24 -5.22 -0.37
N TYR A 55 5.13 -5.60 -1.29
CA TYR A 55 5.88 -4.65 -2.12
C TYR A 55 4.97 -3.91 -3.10
N PHE A 56 4.09 -4.64 -3.78
CA PHE A 56 3.14 -4.01 -4.70
C PHE A 56 2.05 -3.22 -3.97
N ALA A 57 1.63 -3.66 -2.79
CA ALA A 57 0.76 -2.87 -1.90
C ALA A 57 1.40 -1.54 -1.53
N TRP A 58 2.68 -1.55 -1.15
CA TRP A 58 3.44 -0.34 -0.84
C TRP A 58 3.55 0.61 -2.04
N LEU A 59 3.89 0.10 -3.23
CA LEU A 59 3.92 0.90 -4.46
C LEU A 59 2.54 1.50 -4.78
N ALA A 60 1.47 0.73 -4.58
CA ALA A 60 0.11 1.21 -4.79
C ALA A 60 -0.28 2.31 -3.79
N LEU A 61 0.14 2.22 -2.53
CA LEU A 61 -0.02 3.29 -1.54
C LEU A 61 0.80 4.54 -1.90
N GLN A 62 2.01 4.36 -2.43
CA GLN A 62 2.83 5.47 -2.91
C GLN A 62 2.14 6.18 -4.10
N TRP A 63 1.59 5.41 -5.04
CA TRP A 63 0.83 5.97 -6.15
C TRP A 63 -0.46 6.65 -5.69
N TRP A 64 -1.11 6.10 -4.67
CA TRP A 64 -2.31 6.68 -4.08
C TRP A 64 -2.09 8.12 -3.58
N VAL A 65 -0.93 8.39 -2.96
CA VAL A 65 -0.60 9.72 -2.42
C VAL A 65 0.06 10.64 -3.44
N ASN A 66 0.74 10.10 -4.45
CA ASN A 66 1.37 10.87 -5.53
C ASN A 66 0.38 11.29 -6.63
N ASP A 67 -0.68 10.52 -6.85
CA ASP A 67 -1.76 10.86 -7.78
C ASP A 67 -2.74 11.77 -7.01
N ASP A 68 -2.40 13.06 -6.87
CA ASP A 68 -3.25 14.15 -6.33
C ASP A 68 -4.70 14.12 -6.90
N ASP A 69 -4.80 13.44 -8.03
CA ASP A 69 -5.89 13.31 -8.95
C ASP A 69 -6.73 12.02 -8.76
N ILE A 70 -6.35 11.03 -7.93
CA ILE A 70 -7.20 9.86 -7.64
C ILE A 70 -8.55 10.28 -7.04
N ARG A 71 -8.56 11.40 -6.30
CA ARG A 71 -9.77 11.98 -5.71
C ARG A 71 -10.43 13.05 -6.59
N ALA A 72 -9.72 13.59 -7.59
CA ALA A 72 -10.15 14.75 -8.38
C ALA A 72 -10.49 14.43 -9.85
N LYS A 73 -9.98 13.33 -10.42
CA LYS A 73 -10.20 12.95 -11.83
C LYS A 73 -11.57 12.30 -12.06
N ASP A 74 -11.94 11.30 -11.27
CA ASP A 74 -13.20 10.54 -11.39
C ASP A 74 -13.44 9.66 -10.16
N PHE A 75 -14.70 9.60 -9.68
CA PHE A 75 -15.11 8.68 -8.61
C PHE A 75 -14.85 7.21 -8.99
N GLU A 76 -15.11 6.83 -10.24
CA GLU A 76 -14.91 5.43 -10.69
C GLU A 76 -13.43 5.02 -10.65
N TYR A 77 -12.52 5.95 -10.98
CA TYR A 77 -11.09 5.71 -10.93
C TYR A 77 -10.60 5.49 -9.49
N GLY A 78 -11.08 6.29 -8.54
CA GLY A 78 -10.78 6.08 -7.12
C GLY A 78 -11.26 4.73 -6.59
N GLU A 79 -12.48 4.32 -6.96
CA GLU A 79 -13.03 3.01 -6.58
C GLU A 79 -12.27 1.84 -7.22
N MET A 80 -11.81 1.98 -8.47
CA MET A 80 -10.94 0.99 -9.11
C MET A 80 -9.63 0.81 -8.34
N ARG A 81 -8.97 1.91 -7.95
CA ARG A 81 -7.72 1.85 -7.17
C ARG A 81 -7.92 1.24 -5.78
N LYS A 82 -9.06 1.50 -5.12
CA LYS A 82 -9.40 0.81 -3.87
C LYS A 82 -9.51 -0.70 -4.05
N ARG A 83 -10.11 -1.18 -5.14
CA ARG A 83 -10.19 -2.62 -5.44
C ARG A 83 -8.81 -3.25 -5.68
N GLU A 84 -7.88 -2.51 -6.30
CA GLU A 84 -6.49 -2.95 -6.44
C GLU A 84 -5.82 -3.11 -5.07
N LEU A 85 -5.95 -2.11 -4.18
CA LEU A 85 -5.43 -2.19 -2.81
C LEU A 85 -6.04 -3.36 -2.02
N GLN A 86 -7.36 -3.55 -2.12
CA GLN A 86 -8.05 -4.68 -1.49
C GLN A 86 -7.53 -6.03 -2.01
N SER A 87 -7.27 -6.15 -3.31
CA SER A 87 -6.71 -7.36 -3.91
C SER A 87 -5.32 -7.71 -3.37
N PHE A 88 -4.51 -6.70 -3.01
CA PHE A 88 -3.22 -6.93 -2.35
C PHE A 88 -3.38 -7.35 -0.89
N LEU A 89 -4.30 -6.72 -0.16
CA LEU A 89 -4.63 -7.10 1.22
C LEU A 89 -5.03 -8.58 1.31
N GLU A 90 -5.96 -9.03 0.46
CA GLU A 90 -6.41 -10.42 0.42
C GLU A 90 -5.26 -11.42 0.13
N ARG A 91 -4.24 -11.01 -0.63
CA ARG A 91 -3.06 -11.86 -0.91
C ARG A 91 -2.07 -11.88 0.24
N MET A 92 -2.03 -10.83 1.06
CA MET A 92 -1.18 -10.76 2.25
C MET A 92 -1.75 -11.55 3.43
N GLU A 93 -3.06 -11.78 3.46
CA GLU A 93 -3.74 -12.55 4.52
C GLU A 93 -3.83 -14.07 4.24
N ARG A 94 -3.50 -14.50 3.01
CA ARG A 94 -3.42 -15.92 2.63
C ARG A 94 -2.08 -16.53 3.02
#